data_AF-A0A086TKJ7-F1
#
_entry.id   AF-A0A086TKJ7-F1
#
_cell.length_a   1.000
_cell.length_b   1.000
_cell.length_c   1.000
_cell.angle_alpha   90.00
_cell.angle_beta   90.00
_cell.angle_gamma   90.00
#
_symmetry.space_group_name_H-M   'P 1'
#
loop_
_entity.id
_entity.type
_entity.pdbx_description
1 polymer ?
#
loop_
_entity_poly.entity_id
_entity_poly.type
_entity_poly.pdbx_seq_one_letter_code
_entity_poly.pdbx_strand_id
1 'polypeptide(L)'
;MLSLAKLLLLSTALAAVASAAPTQESNYPDYCSLLAKAQPGQITYQQVANCYRSVDFNLKQAKEAIDTLTTFYNDAFVFRDVAMTPNLKAPFTTSPVDAIASLKKIGQKQYKNDFDFHHDLALLAMSFNDAHTTYAPQCYSSHIFLQPLQLYAPVINGTQSIRVYHDATKSGFENCEVQRINGENPREAGFSKDAGVRFNHALASHRYWAKTKVWLDFPGLFSFQPRLPETPYVDYVLKCDGRYAEKFRGQWEVLSIVPDGSFTDRESFVSNLCMHSKPDANSQPKNVMDPNALDTLLGMLYEREHGEQDPSLKDLPDAKLWASNNTAVYQLKSMPHIGVLVVPSMEMESKTEIPAIQEYLSLIAKHGVTNIIIDMSGNFGGEEEFSALLPGVFFDIRGDKSLHAHKTRFRVTPAIQRLAETDLHDTEHSTYWDPTNLADIETFTPFKTNPFTSRVVDLTFNGRSAAFSQQVYGNYDQNIIDSSITHPWSNDPSKIIILTDSQCGSACGMTSNYFVHRHGVKAVAVGGHNNTPLSVFSFPGASVLDTDAYIDSFEQLGLKPTIQRLPYANSASVGVTLDYSGNDTVPLEYNPTRFPAAYRLDYTPATAYNHDQLWAAVAKTAWK
;
A
#
# COMPACT_ATOMS: atom_id res chain seq x y z
N MET A 1 41.40 -49.23 -52.96
CA MET A 1 40.36 -49.11 -54.01
C MET A 1 39.72 -47.74 -53.88
N LEU A 2 39.71 -46.99 -54.99
CA LEU A 2 39.02 -45.74 -55.39
C LEU A 2 38.32 -44.89 -54.30
N SER A 3 38.68 -43.62 -54.05
CA SER A 3 38.72 -42.39 -54.88
C SER A 3 37.45 -41.53 -54.79
N LEU A 4 37.68 -40.25 -54.48
CA LEU A 4 36.77 -39.11 -54.34
C LEU A 4 35.91 -38.86 -55.59
N ALA A 5 34.67 -38.42 -55.37
CA ALA A 5 34.10 -37.17 -55.92
C ALA A 5 32.64 -37.02 -55.45
N LYS A 6 32.33 -35.97 -54.67
CA LYS A 6 30.95 -35.52 -54.45
C LYS A 6 30.77 -34.16 -55.12
N LEU A 7 29.79 -34.15 -56.03
CA LEU A 7 29.30 -33.05 -56.83
C LEU A 7 28.62 -32.00 -55.94
N LEU A 8 29.01 -30.73 -56.07
CA LEU A 8 28.27 -29.58 -55.53
C LEU A 8 27.05 -29.32 -56.43
N LEU A 9 25.86 -29.29 -55.85
CA LEU A 9 24.65 -28.70 -56.43
C LEU A 9 24.44 -27.33 -55.76
N LEU A 10 24.59 -26.26 -56.54
CA LEU A 10 24.18 -24.91 -56.16
C LEU A 10 22.64 -24.82 -56.25
N SER A 11 21.97 -24.65 -55.11
CA SER A 11 20.61 -24.12 -55.05
C SER A 11 20.67 -22.62 -54.73
N THR A 12 20.24 -21.79 -55.67
CA THR A 12 20.07 -20.35 -55.47
C THR A 12 18.81 -20.09 -54.64
N ALA A 13 18.98 -19.88 -53.33
CA ALA A 13 17.93 -19.32 -52.49
C ALA A 13 17.86 -17.80 -52.72
N LEU A 14 16.77 -17.33 -53.35
CA LEU A 14 16.42 -15.90 -53.33
C LEU A 14 16.10 -15.52 -51.88
N ALA A 15 16.98 -14.71 -51.27
CA ALA A 15 16.65 -14.02 -50.04
C ALA A 15 15.54 -13.00 -50.32
N ALA A 16 14.34 -13.26 -49.83
CA ALA A 16 13.33 -12.22 -49.70
C ALA A 16 13.85 -11.20 -48.68
N VAL A 17 14.28 -10.04 -49.17
CA VAL A 17 14.59 -8.89 -48.33
C VAL A 17 13.26 -8.46 -47.69
N ALA A 18 13.04 -8.87 -46.44
CA ALA A 18 12.01 -8.26 -45.63
C ALA A 18 12.43 -6.80 -45.43
N SER A 19 11.78 -5.88 -46.16
CA SER A 19 11.85 -4.46 -45.86
C SER A 19 11.42 -4.29 -44.42
N ALA A 20 12.34 -3.93 -43.53
CA ALA A 20 11.98 -3.36 -42.24
C ALA A 20 10.98 -2.22 -42.52
N ALA A 21 9.87 -2.20 -41.77
CA ALA A 21 8.99 -1.05 -41.79
C ALA A 21 9.83 0.18 -41.40
N PRO A 22 9.66 1.34 -42.07
CA PRO A 22 10.41 2.53 -41.73
C PRO A 22 10.14 2.87 -40.26
N THR A 23 11.20 2.86 -39.45
CA THR A 23 11.21 3.47 -38.13
C THR A 23 10.80 4.92 -38.31
N GLN A 24 9.61 5.29 -37.81
CA GLN A 24 9.22 6.70 -37.73
C GLN A 24 10.33 7.43 -36.96
N GLU A 25 11.04 8.33 -37.61
CA GLU A 25 11.92 9.27 -36.92
C GLU A 25 11.07 10.03 -35.91
N SER A 26 11.47 9.96 -34.64
CA SER A 26 10.83 10.71 -33.58
C SER A 26 10.99 12.19 -33.81
N ASN A 27 9.89 12.93 -33.75
CA ASN A 27 9.88 14.39 -33.83
C ASN A 27 10.33 15.09 -32.53
N TYR A 28 10.65 14.35 -31.47
CA TYR A 28 11.10 14.93 -30.21
C TYR A 28 12.64 14.93 -30.11
N PRO A 29 13.25 16.06 -29.67
CA PRO A 29 14.64 16.04 -29.17
C PRO A 29 14.82 14.93 -28.13
N ASP A 30 15.99 14.31 -28.07
CA ASP A 30 16.27 13.27 -27.07
C ASP A 30 16.40 13.87 -25.66
N TYR A 31 15.25 14.11 -25.04
CA TYR A 31 15.15 14.65 -23.70
C TYR A 31 15.61 13.65 -22.63
N CYS A 32 15.57 12.35 -22.93
CA CYS A 32 16.09 11.32 -22.02
C CYS A 32 17.62 11.34 -21.96
N SER A 33 18.31 11.65 -23.07
CA SER A 33 19.76 11.97 -23.03
C SER A 33 20.11 13.11 -22.07
N LEU A 34 19.25 14.13 -21.95
CA LEU A 34 19.47 15.26 -21.04
C LEU A 34 19.21 14.86 -19.59
N LEU A 35 18.22 14.01 -19.34
CA LEU A 35 17.96 13.45 -18.02
C LEU A 35 19.10 12.53 -17.56
N ALA A 36 19.56 11.63 -18.43
CA ALA A 36 20.64 10.68 -18.14
C ALA A 36 21.97 11.35 -17.74
N LYS A 37 22.24 12.56 -18.24
CA LYS A 37 23.46 13.32 -17.93
C LYS A 37 23.34 14.18 -16.67
N ALA A 38 22.12 14.36 -16.14
CA ALA A 38 21.89 15.17 -14.95
C ALA A 38 22.52 14.48 -13.73
N GLN A 39 23.25 15.24 -12.93
CA GLN A 39 23.82 14.72 -11.69
C GLN A 39 22.74 14.59 -10.62
N PRO A 40 22.86 13.63 -9.67
CA PRO A 40 22.00 13.58 -8.49
C PRO A 40 21.93 14.95 -7.79
N GLY A 41 20.71 15.36 -7.39
CA GLY A 41 20.46 16.69 -6.82
C GLY A 41 20.38 17.85 -7.81
N GLN A 42 20.65 17.62 -9.10
CA GLN A 42 20.47 18.61 -10.18
C GLN A 42 19.34 18.25 -11.15
N ILE A 43 18.68 17.11 -10.93
CA ILE A 43 17.53 16.67 -11.74
C ILE A 43 16.39 17.66 -11.53
N THR A 44 15.85 18.17 -12.63
CA THR A 44 14.69 19.06 -12.62
C THR A 44 13.43 18.34 -13.03
N TYR A 45 12.27 18.81 -12.54
CA TYR A 45 10.97 18.34 -12.99
C TYR A 45 10.85 18.34 -14.52
N GLN A 46 11.33 19.40 -15.18
CA GLN A 46 11.19 19.56 -16.63
C GLN A 46 11.97 18.51 -17.42
N GLN A 47 13.16 18.10 -16.95
CA GLN A 47 13.93 17.03 -17.59
C GLN A 47 13.17 15.69 -17.53
N VAL A 48 12.60 15.36 -16.36
CA VAL A 48 11.80 14.14 -16.20
C VAL A 48 10.54 14.20 -17.05
N ALA A 49 9.76 15.28 -16.94
CA ALA A 49 8.53 15.47 -17.68
C ALA A 49 8.74 15.40 -19.21
N ASN A 50 9.83 15.98 -19.70
CA ASN A 50 10.16 15.95 -21.13
C ASN A 50 10.63 14.56 -21.57
N CYS A 51 11.45 13.87 -20.78
CA CYS A 51 11.85 12.49 -21.11
C CYS A 51 10.64 11.56 -21.17
N TYR A 52 9.79 11.57 -20.13
CA TYR A 52 8.59 10.72 -20.09
C TYR A 52 7.65 10.97 -21.27
N ARG A 53 7.39 12.24 -21.60
CA ARG A 53 6.53 12.62 -22.74
C ARG A 53 7.22 12.51 -24.11
N SER A 54 8.50 12.18 -24.16
CA SER A 54 9.21 11.95 -25.43
C SER A 54 9.03 10.54 -25.97
N VAL A 55 8.54 9.60 -25.16
CA VAL A 55 8.29 8.22 -25.57
C VAL A 55 7.07 8.17 -26.50
N ASP A 56 7.27 7.61 -27.70
CA ASP A 56 6.26 7.55 -28.74
C ASP A 56 5.13 6.58 -28.35
N PHE A 57 3.87 7.00 -28.52
CA PHE A 57 2.71 6.16 -28.24
C PHE A 57 2.64 4.97 -29.19
N ASN A 58 2.56 3.75 -28.65
CA ASN A 58 2.41 2.53 -29.44
C ASN A 58 1.00 1.96 -29.33
N LEU A 59 0.20 2.11 -30.39
CA LEU A 59 -1.19 1.64 -30.43
C LEU A 59 -1.34 0.14 -30.21
N LYS A 60 -0.37 -0.68 -30.65
CA LYS A 60 -0.43 -2.13 -30.47
C LYS A 60 -0.24 -2.49 -28.99
N GLN A 61 0.79 -1.94 -28.35
CA GLN A 61 1.05 -2.16 -26.92
C GLN A 61 -0.09 -1.63 -26.05
N ALA A 62 -0.65 -0.46 -26.39
CA ALA A 62 -1.80 0.09 -25.68
C ALA A 62 -3.02 -0.83 -25.74
N LYS A 63 -3.31 -1.43 -26.91
CA LYS A 63 -4.39 -2.42 -27.04
C LYS A 63 -4.13 -3.68 -26.22
N GLU A 64 -2.91 -4.21 -26.28
CA GLU A 64 -2.50 -5.37 -25.47
C GLU A 64 -2.65 -5.09 -23.98
N ALA A 65 -2.23 -3.91 -23.50
CA ALA A 65 -2.41 -3.51 -22.11
C ALA A 65 -3.89 -3.42 -21.70
N ILE A 66 -4.74 -2.80 -22.54
CA ILE A 66 -6.19 -2.72 -22.28
C ILE A 66 -6.83 -4.11 -22.24
N ASP A 67 -6.49 -5.00 -23.17
CA ASP A 67 -7.06 -6.35 -23.23
C ASP A 67 -6.62 -7.20 -22.03
N THR A 68 -5.34 -7.12 -21.64
CA THR A 68 -4.79 -7.77 -20.44
C THR A 68 -5.49 -7.26 -19.18
N LEU A 69 -5.55 -5.95 -18.95
CA LEU A 69 -6.19 -5.38 -17.76
C LEU A 69 -7.69 -5.67 -17.70
N THR A 70 -8.38 -5.60 -18.84
CA THR A 70 -9.81 -5.90 -18.92
C THR A 70 -10.08 -7.34 -18.52
N THR A 71 -9.29 -8.29 -19.03
CA THR A 71 -9.44 -9.71 -18.72
C THR A 71 -9.06 -9.98 -17.26
N PHE A 72 -7.94 -9.43 -16.79
CA PHE A 72 -7.49 -9.55 -15.41
C PHE A 72 -8.53 -9.02 -14.41
N TYR A 73 -9.10 -7.84 -14.67
CA TYR A 73 -10.17 -7.28 -13.82
C TYR A 73 -11.45 -8.10 -13.87
N ASN A 74 -11.74 -8.79 -14.98
CA ASN A 74 -12.87 -9.70 -15.08
C ASN A 74 -12.66 -11.03 -14.33
N ASP A 75 -11.42 -11.51 -14.30
CA ASP A 75 -11.04 -12.78 -13.68
C ASP A 75 -10.80 -12.65 -12.17
N ALA A 76 -10.00 -11.66 -11.76
CA ALA A 76 -9.43 -11.61 -10.41
C ALA A 76 -9.97 -10.46 -9.53
N PHE A 77 -10.35 -9.32 -10.11
CA PHE A 77 -10.70 -8.14 -9.29
C PHE A 77 -12.04 -8.31 -8.57
N VAL A 78 -11.99 -8.60 -7.27
CA VAL A 78 -13.20 -8.88 -6.47
C VAL A 78 -14.07 -7.65 -6.26
N PHE A 79 -13.47 -6.46 -6.20
CA PHE A 79 -14.22 -5.23 -5.95
C PHE A 79 -14.84 -4.62 -7.21
N ARG A 80 -14.58 -5.18 -8.40
CA ARG A 80 -15.06 -4.68 -9.69
C ARG A 80 -16.55 -4.30 -9.69
N ASP A 81 -17.40 -5.15 -9.11
CA ASP A 81 -18.85 -4.94 -9.11
C ASP A 81 -19.33 -4.04 -7.96
N VAL A 82 -18.75 -4.19 -6.75
CA VAL A 82 -19.15 -3.40 -5.57
C VAL A 82 -18.62 -1.96 -5.61
N ALA A 83 -17.51 -1.70 -6.31
CA ALA A 83 -16.97 -0.36 -6.56
C ALA A 83 -17.94 0.55 -7.33
N MET A 84 -18.95 -0.02 -8.00
CA MET A 84 -20.00 0.73 -8.67
C MET A 84 -21.17 1.13 -7.76
N THR A 85 -21.10 0.87 -6.45
CA THR A 85 -22.19 1.18 -5.52
C THR A 85 -22.39 2.69 -5.38
N PRO A 86 -23.55 3.24 -5.79
CA PRO A 86 -23.83 4.66 -5.65
C PRO A 86 -24.13 5.01 -4.18
N ASN A 87 -23.86 6.26 -3.82
CA ASN A 87 -24.24 6.82 -2.51
C ASN A 87 -23.77 5.95 -1.34
N LEU A 88 -22.49 5.58 -1.33
CA LEU A 88 -21.89 4.92 -0.18
C LEU A 88 -22.22 5.69 1.10
N LYS A 89 -22.62 4.98 2.15
CA LYS A 89 -22.96 5.65 3.42
C LYS A 89 -21.68 6.17 4.07
N ALA A 90 -21.82 7.26 4.82
CA ALA A 90 -20.75 7.79 5.66
C ALA A 90 -20.12 6.66 6.51
N PRO A 91 -18.78 6.65 6.70
CA PRO A 91 -17.84 7.73 6.38
C PRO A 91 -17.35 7.76 4.92
N PHE A 92 -17.85 6.88 4.05
CA PHE A 92 -17.37 6.79 2.67
C PHE A 92 -17.80 7.97 1.80
N THR A 93 -16.87 8.42 0.96
CA THR A 93 -17.03 9.57 0.06
C THR A 93 -16.56 9.26 -1.38
N THR A 94 -16.09 8.04 -1.63
CA THR A 94 -15.64 7.61 -2.97
C THR A 94 -16.80 7.56 -3.96
N SER A 95 -16.55 8.08 -5.16
CA SER A 95 -17.51 7.98 -6.27
C SER A 95 -17.52 6.58 -6.87
N PRO A 96 -18.65 6.12 -7.42
CA PRO A 96 -18.70 4.84 -8.13
C PRO A 96 -17.69 4.76 -9.27
N VAL A 97 -16.98 3.65 -9.38
CA VAL A 97 -16.00 3.40 -10.45
C VAL A 97 -16.42 2.18 -11.26
N ASP A 98 -16.70 2.38 -12.55
CA ASP A 98 -16.88 1.28 -13.52
C ASP A 98 -15.53 1.00 -14.18
N ALA A 99 -14.83 -0.03 -13.67
CA ALA A 99 -13.49 -0.38 -14.10
C ALA A 99 -13.43 -0.69 -15.61
N ILE A 100 -14.37 -1.50 -16.10
CA ILE A 100 -14.38 -2.01 -17.48
C ILE A 100 -14.78 -0.91 -18.46
N ALA A 101 -15.79 -0.09 -18.11
CA ALA A 101 -16.15 1.05 -18.95
C ALA A 101 -15.04 2.10 -19.01
N SER A 102 -14.31 2.31 -17.92
CA SER A 102 -13.18 3.23 -17.86
C SER A 102 -12.00 2.76 -18.71
N LEU A 103 -11.61 1.48 -18.61
CA LEU A 103 -10.60 0.88 -19.49
C LEU A 103 -10.98 1.00 -20.96
N LYS A 104 -12.24 0.73 -21.31
CA LYS A 104 -12.75 0.91 -22.67
C LYS A 104 -12.62 2.35 -23.15
N LYS A 105 -12.96 3.33 -22.30
CA LYS A 105 -12.85 4.76 -22.63
C LYS A 105 -11.40 5.17 -22.85
N ILE A 106 -10.48 4.69 -22.00
CA ILE A 106 -9.03 4.92 -22.14
C ILE A 106 -8.52 4.32 -23.45
N GLY A 107 -8.87 3.07 -23.75
CA GLY A 107 -8.49 2.41 -25.02
C GLY A 107 -9.05 3.06 -26.30
N GLN A 108 -10.05 3.94 -26.19
CA GLN A 108 -10.62 4.70 -27.31
C GLN A 108 -10.04 6.11 -27.46
N LYS A 109 -9.32 6.61 -26.45
CA LYS A 109 -8.71 7.95 -26.48
C LYS A 109 -7.47 7.96 -27.38
N GLN A 110 -7.25 9.07 -28.07
CA GLN A 110 -6.02 9.30 -28.83
C GLN A 110 -4.98 9.96 -27.93
N TYR A 111 -3.79 9.37 -27.87
CA TYR A 111 -2.67 9.86 -27.06
C TYR A 111 -1.55 10.39 -27.95
N LYS A 112 -0.87 11.43 -27.46
CA LYS A 112 0.28 12.04 -28.16
C LYS A 112 1.60 11.36 -27.84
N ASN A 113 1.70 10.79 -26.65
CA ASN A 113 2.87 10.11 -26.11
C ASN A 113 2.38 8.96 -25.24
N ASP A 114 3.29 8.04 -24.96
CA ASP A 114 3.02 6.82 -24.20
C ASP A 114 2.72 7.10 -22.72
N PHE A 115 3.44 8.04 -22.11
CA PHE A 115 3.23 8.45 -20.72
C PHE A 115 1.77 8.86 -20.41
N ASP A 116 1.15 9.67 -21.25
CA ASP A 116 -0.23 10.14 -21.02
C ASP A 116 -1.25 8.99 -21.04
N PHE A 117 -0.99 7.91 -21.80
CA PHE A 117 -1.83 6.69 -21.80
C PHE A 117 -1.71 5.94 -20.47
N HIS A 118 -0.47 5.67 -20.05
CA HIS A 118 -0.19 5.01 -18.80
C HIS A 118 -0.63 5.82 -17.57
N HIS A 119 -0.56 7.15 -17.65
CA HIS A 119 -1.03 8.06 -16.62
C HIS A 119 -2.55 7.95 -16.43
N ASP A 120 -3.35 7.90 -17.50
CA ASP A 120 -4.80 7.69 -17.39
C ASP A 120 -5.15 6.33 -16.75
N LEU A 121 -4.37 5.28 -17.00
CA LEU A 121 -4.54 3.98 -16.34
C LEU A 121 -4.19 4.05 -14.85
N ALA A 122 -3.13 4.77 -14.48
CA ALA A 122 -2.78 5.02 -13.08
C ALA A 122 -3.88 5.82 -12.35
N LEU A 123 -4.46 6.83 -13.00
CA LEU A 123 -5.58 7.60 -12.45
C LEU A 123 -6.84 6.75 -12.27
N LEU A 124 -7.11 5.79 -13.18
CA LEU A 124 -8.19 4.81 -12.98
C LEU A 124 -7.94 3.97 -11.73
N ALA A 125 -6.74 3.41 -11.56
CA ALA A 125 -6.41 2.62 -10.37
C ALA A 125 -6.57 3.45 -9.07
N MET A 126 -6.12 4.70 -9.06
CA MET A 126 -6.30 5.59 -7.91
C MET A 126 -7.76 5.90 -7.58
N SER A 127 -8.64 5.92 -8.58
CA SER A 127 -10.04 6.33 -8.39
C SER A 127 -10.83 5.39 -7.47
N PHE A 128 -10.34 4.16 -7.25
CA PHE A 128 -10.92 3.21 -6.30
C PHE A 128 -10.69 3.61 -4.83
N ASN A 129 -9.75 4.54 -4.57
CA ASN A 129 -9.33 4.94 -3.23
C ASN A 129 -8.99 3.73 -2.34
N ASP A 130 -8.18 2.84 -2.88
CA ASP A 130 -7.80 1.55 -2.33
C ASP A 130 -6.38 1.25 -2.83
N ALA A 131 -5.45 0.96 -1.91
CA ALA A 131 -4.05 0.73 -2.23
C ALA A 131 -3.80 -0.65 -2.86
N HIS A 132 -4.72 -1.61 -2.70
CA HIS A 132 -4.63 -2.93 -3.34
C HIS A 132 -4.82 -2.83 -4.87
N THR A 133 -5.44 -1.75 -5.35
CA THR A 133 -5.63 -1.50 -6.78
C THR A 133 -4.58 -0.52 -7.30
N THR A 134 -3.52 -1.04 -7.94
CA THR A 134 -2.39 -0.23 -8.43
C THR A 134 -2.18 -0.43 -9.93
N TYR A 135 -1.72 0.64 -10.59
CA TYR A 135 -1.14 0.60 -11.93
C TYR A 135 0.03 1.60 -11.98
N ALA A 136 1.25 1.10 -11.98
CA ALA A 136 2.47 1.89 -11.87
C ALA A 136 3.58 1.31 -12.77
N PRO A 137 3.65 1.74 -14.04
CA PRO A 137 4.74 1.34 -14.94
C PRO A 137 6.08 1.78 -14.36
N GLN A 138 7.05 0.87 -14.34
CA GLN A 138 8.32 1.08 -13.65
C GLN A 138 9.05 2.32 -14.16
N CYS A 139 9.16 2.50 -15.48
CA CYS A 139 9.89 3.65 -16.04
C CYS A 139 9.26 5.01 -15.72
N TYR A 140 7.94 5.11 -15.64
CA TYR A 140 7.24 6.36 -15.28
C TYR A 140 7.10 6.57 -13.77
N SER A 141 7.61 5.62 -12.99
CA SER A 141 7.75 5.66 -11.54
C SER A 141 9.22 5.54 -11.15
N SER A 142 10.14 6.06 -11.97
CA SER A 142 11.60 5.99 -11.74
C SER A 142 12.14 7.17 -10.92
N HIS A 143 11.30 8.19 -10.69
CA HIS A 143 11.66 9.42 -10.00
C HIS A 143 10.58 9.79 -8.98
N ILE A 144 11.02 10.41 -7.90
CA ILE A 144 10.20 10.87 -6.80
C ILE A 144 10.30 12.39 -6.72
N PHE A 145 9.18 13.02 -6.35
CA PHE A 145 9.06 14.47 -6.27
C PHE A 145 8.72 14.86 -4.84
N LEU A 146 9.56 15.70 -4.24
CA LEU A 146 9.40 16.20 -2.88
C LEU A 146 9.14 17.71 -2.87
N GLN A 147 8.12 18.13 -2.14
CA GLN A 147 7.95 19.54 -1.80
C GLN A 147 8.86 19.91 -0.62
N PRO A 148 9.37 21.15 -0.60
CA PRO A 148 10.20 21.61 0.49
C PRO A 148 9.42 21.90 1.78
N LEU A 149 8.09 21.98 1.71
CA LEU A 149 7.23 22.17 2.88
C LEU A 149 6.44 20.88 3.14
N GLN A 150 6.62 20.31 4.32
CA GLN A 150 5.75 19.25 4.83
C GLN A 150 4.62 19.88 5.64
N LEU A 151 3.41 19.33 5.60
CA LEU A 151 2.22 19.96 6.18
C LEU A 151 1.56 19.06 7.23
N TYR A 152 0.92 19.65 8.23
CA TYR A 152 0.09 18.95 9.21
C TYR A 152 -1.13 19.80 9.59
N ALA A 153 -2.10 19.24 10.31
CA ALA A 153 -3.37 19.92 10.62
C ALA A 153 -3.72 19.90 12.12
N PRO A 154 -2.94 20.60 12.96
CA PRO A 154 -3.20 20.63 14.39
C PRO A 154 -4.45 21.45 14.73
N VAL A 155 -5.03 21.18 15.89
CA VAL A 155 -6.02 22.03 16.54
C VAL A 155 -5.36 22.89 17.61
N ILE A 156 -5.56 24.20 17.48
CA ILE A 156 -5.06 25.21 18.41
C ILE A 156 -6.25 26.03 18.87
N ASN A 157 -6.50 26.07 20.18
CA ASN A 157 -7.64 26.78 20.78
C ASN A 157 -9.00 26.42 20.13
N GLY A 158 -9.20 25.14 19.82
CA GLY A 158 -10.45 24.63 19.21
C GLY A 158 -10.58 24.83 17.70
N THR A 159 -9.64 25.51 17.05
CA THR A 159 -9.64 25.72 15.59
C THR A 159 -8.61 24.81 14.92
N GLN A 160 -9.05 24.05 13.91
CA GLN A 160 -8.14 23.30 13.04
C GLN A 160 -7.65 24.19 11.92
N SER A 161 -6.36 24.12 11.63
CA SER A 161 -5.76 24.81 10.48
C SER A 161 -4.63 23.96 9.93
N ILE A 162 -4.45 23.94 8.61
CA ILE A 162 -3.27 23.30 8.00
C ILE A 162 -2.08 24.23 8.19
N ARG A 163 -0.96 23.69 8.65
CA ARG A 163 0.24 24.45 8.96
C ARG A 163 1.47 23.72 8.40
N VAL A 164 2.55 24.46 8.24
CA VAL A 164 3.86 23.87 7.90
C VAL A 164 4.36 23.07 9.10
N TYR A 165 4.57 21.78 8.88
CA TYR A 165 5.15 20.82 9.83
C TYR A 165 6.68 20.83 9.81
N HIS A 166 7.24 20.95 8.61
CA HIS A 166 8.69 21.03 8.40
C HIS A 166 9.00 21.93 7.19
N ASP A 167 9.93 22.87 7.35
CA ASP A 167 10.44 23.77 6.32
C ASP A 167 11.88 23.41 5.92
N ALA A 168 12.03 22.57 4.88
CA ALA A 168 13.32 22.16 4.36
C ALA A 168 14.13 23.33 3.74
N THR A 169 13.47 24.45 3.40
CA THR A 169 14.15 25.64 2.86
C THR A 169 14.87 26.46 3.92
N LYS A 170 14.53 26.25 5.20
CA LYS A 170 15.00 27.07 6.34
C LYS A 170 14.66 28.55 6.18
N SER A 171 13.56 28.87 5.50
CA SER A 171 13.06 30.24 5.31
C SER A 171 12.29 30.76 6.52
N GLY A 172 12.05 29.90 7.52
CA GLY A 172 11.35 30.25 8.75
C GLY A 172 9.84 30.10 8.63
N PHE A 173 9.36 29.19 7.77
CA PHE A 173 7.94 28.93 7.57
C PHE A 173 7.34 27.95 8.58
N GLU A 174 8.12 27.45 9.53
CA GLU A 174 7.65 26.52 10.54
C GLU A 174 6.40 27.02 11.26
N ASN A 175 5.40 26.15 11.37
CA ASN A 175 4.10 26.46 11.95
C ASN A 175 3.31 27.59 11.26
N CYS A 176 3.71 28.11 10.10
CA CYS A 176 2.87 29.05 9.37
C CYS A 176 1.60 28.37 8.86
N GLU A 177 0.47 29.06 8.96
CA GLU A 177 -0.83 28.57 8.49
C GLU A 177 -0.90 28.61 6.96
N VAL A 178 -1.24 27.49 6.33
CA VAL A 178 -1.41 27.37 4.88
C VAL A 178 -2.82 27.81 4.50
N GLN A 179 -2.94 28.99 3.92
CA GLN A 179 -4.22 29.57 3.49
C GLN A 179 -4.71 28.99 2.16
N ARG A 180 -3.79 28.82 1.20
CA ARG A 180 -4.08 28.32 -0.15
C ARG A 180 -2.91 27.51 -0.68
N ILE A 181 -3.25 26.54 -1.51
CA ILE A 181 -2.34 25.73 -2.32
C ILE A 181 -2.84 25.81 -3.76
N ASN A 182 -2.00 26.27 -4.68
CA ASN A 182 -2.34 26.47 -6.09
C ASN A 182 -3.63 27.31 -6.29
N GLY A 183 -3.88 28.27 -5.39
CA GLY A 183 -5.08 29.11 -5.41
C GLY A 183 -6.34 28.48 -4.81
N GLU A 184 -6.28 27.21 -4.41
CA GLU A 184 -7.40 26.45 -3.84
C GLU A 184 -7.21 26.17 -2.35
N ASN A 185 -8.28 25.68 -1.71
CA ASN A 185 -8.16 25.10 -0.39
C ASN A 185 -7.36 23.79 -0.47
N PRO A 186 -6.51 23.47 0.52
CA PRO A 186 -5.79 22.21 0.53
C PRO A 186 -6.76 21.03 0.41
N ARG A 187 -6.42 20.07 -0.45
CA ARG A 187 -7.27 18.92 -0.78
C ARG A 187 -6.79 17.65 -0.10
N GLU A 188 -7.71 16.72 0.06
CA GLU A 188 -7.44 15.34 0.51
C GLU A 188 -6.69 14.55 -0.58
N ALA A 189 -5.83 13.63 -0.17
CA ALA A 189 -5.12 12.74 -1.09
C ALA A 189 -4.78 11.42 -0.40
N GLY A 190 -5.06 10.30 -1.05
CA GLY A 190 -4.62 8.99 -0.56
C GLY A 190 -5.62 7.88 -0.80
N PHE A 191 -5.32 6.72 -0.23
CA PHE A 191 -5.98 5.46 -0.53
C PHE A 191 -6.99 5.13 0.57
N SER A 192 -8.14 5.83 0.58
CA SER A 192 -9.22 5.50 1.51
C SER A 192 -10.57 5.94 1.00
N LYS A 193 -11.60 5.14 1.28
CA LYS A 193 -12.98 5.56 1.02
C LYS A 193 -13.43 6.68 1.97
N ASP A 194 -12.80 6.84 3.13
CA ASP A 194 -13.04 7.92 4.08
C ASP A 194 -12.19 9.17 3.77
N ALA A 195 -12.86 10.31 3.65
CA ALA A 195 -12.26 11.62 3.40
C ALA A 195 -11.30 12.07 4.53
N GLY A 196 -11.66 11.82 5.79
CA GLY A 196 -10.81 12.15 6.94
C GLY A 196 -9.52 11.33 6.95
N VAL A 197 -9.56 10.09 6.46
CA VAL A 197 -8.37 9.25 6.33
C VAL A 197 -7.48 9.70 5.16
N ARG A 198 -8.06 10.06 4.01
CA ARG A 198 -7.30 10.71 2.93
C ARG A 198 -6.72 12.05 3.35
N PHE A 199 -7.34 12.74 4.31
CA PHE A 199 -6.73 13.94 4.89
C PHE A 199 -5.47 13.60 5.70
N ASN A 200 -5.49 12.54 6.50
CA ASN A 200 -4.28 12.06 7.19
C ASN A 200 -3.19 11.59 6.23
N HIS A 201 -3.52 10.82 5.19
CA HIS A 201 -2.56 10.40 4.16
C HIS A 201 -1.88 11.57 3.44
N ALA A 202 -2.60 12.68 3.23
CA ALA A 202 -2.04 13.87 2.59
C ALA A 202 -1.00 14.56 3.47
N LEU A 203 -1.11 14.44 4.80
CA LEU A 203 -0.32 15.20 5.75
C LEU A 203 0.88 14.41 6.29
N ALA A 204 1.84 15.15 6.81
CA ALA A 204 3.00 14.61 7.47
C ALA A 204 2.63 13.91 8.77
N SER A 205 3.45 12.93 9.14
CA SER A 205 3.22 12.08 10.30
C SER A 205 4.55 11.62 10.88
N HIS A 206 4.66 11.60 12.21
CA HIS A 206 5.77 11.01 12.92
C HIS A 206 5.51 9.50 13.10
N ARG A 207 6.42 8.60 12.72
CA ARG A 207 6.21 7.15 12.81
C ARG A 207 7.47 6.40 13.22
N TYR A 208 7.28 5.24 13.82
CA TYR A 208 8.38 4.33 14.14
C TYR A 208 8.81 3.57 12.88
N TRP A 209 10.09 3.65 12.53
CA TRP A 209 10.67 2.92 11.42
C TRP A 209 11.42 1.68 11.93
N ALA A 210 10.84 0.50 11.70
CA ALA A 210 11.34 -0.78 12.23
C ALA A 210 12.79 -1.09 11.85
N LYS A 211 13.19 -0.76 10.61
CA LYS A 211 14.49 -1.14 10.04
C LYS A 211 15.67 -0.53 10.79
N THR A 212 15.61 0.76 11.08
CA THR A 212 16.67 1.50 11.78
C THR A 212 16.34 1.73 13.26
N LYS A 213 15.12 1.36 13.69
CA LYS A 213 14.65 1.51 15.06
C LYS A 213 14.81 2.96 15.51
N VAL A 214 14.19 3.86 14.75
CA VAL A 214 14.11 5.29 15.09
C VAL A 214 12.72 5.82 14.75
N TRP A 215 12.39 6.96 15.33
CA TRP A 215 11.18 7.69 14.98
C TRP A 215 11.49 8.73 13.92
N LEU A 216 10.75 8.71 12.81
CA LEU A 216 10.96 9.57 11.65
C LEU A 216 9.73 10.39 11.29
N ASP A 217 9.99 11.53 10.67
CA ASP A 217 8.97 12.32 9.99
C ASP A 217 8.76 11.83 8.56
N PHE A 218 7.52 11.53 8.25
CA PHE A 218 7.08 11.16 6.90
C PHE A 218 6.33 12.35 6.30
N PRO A 219 6.66 12.80 5.08
CA PRO A 219 6.16 14.05 4.51
C PRO A 219 4.66 14.08 4.15
N GLY A 220 4.01 12.91 4.05
CA GLY A 220 2.64 12.79 3.54
C GLY A 220 2.53 12.96 2.02
N LEU A 221 1.43 12.49 1.43
CA LEU A 221 1.23 12.50 -0.02
C LEU A 221 1.10 13.90 -0.62
N PHE A 222 0.87 14.93 0.19
CA PHE A 222 0.91 16.30 -0.29
C PHE A 222 2.33 16.70 -0.70
N SER A 223 3.30 16.36 0.14
CA SER A 223 4.69 16.77 0.00
C SER A 223 5.57 15.70 -0.64
N PHE A 224 5.06 14.48 -0.81
CA PHE A 224 5.71 13.38 -1.51
C PHE A 224 4.81 12.88 -2.65
N GLN A 225 5.36 12.84 -3.86
CA GLN A 225 4.69 12.30 -5.04
C GLN A 225 5.56 11.21 -5.69
N PRO A 226 5.08 9.95 -5.73
CA PRO A 226 5.79 8.84 -6.38
C PRO A 226 5.61 8.83 -7.91
N ARG A 227 4.88 9.82 -8.45
CA ARG A 227 4.59 9.99 -9.88
C ARG A 227 4.82 11.45 -10.26
N LEU A 228 5.03 11.70 -11.54
CA LEU A 228 5.17 13.04 -12.09
C LEU A 228 3.96 13.92 -11.69
N PRO A 229 4.16 14.98 -10.88
CA PRO A 229 3.10 15.90 -10.51
C PRO A 229 2.53 16.62 -11.73
N GLU A 230 1.31 17.15 -11.63
CA GLU A 230 0.69 17.88 -12.75
C GLU A 230 1.45 19.16 -13.12
N THR A 231 2.05 19.82 -12.13
CA THR A 231 2.74 21.10 -12.26
C THR A 231 4.19 21.03 -11.76
N PRO A 232 5.11 21.83 -12.34
CA PRO A 232 6.52 21.87 -11.92
C PRO A 232 6.76 22.46 -10.53
N TYR A 233 5.75 23.09 -9.94
CA TYR A 233 5.80 23.71 -8.63
C TYR A 233 4.44 23.72 -7.97
N VAL A 234 4.44 24.01 -6.68
CA VAL A 234 3.25 24.30 -5.87
C VAL A 234 3.34 25.73 -5.34
N ASP A 235 2.29 26.51 -5.56
CA ASP A 235 2.17 27.87 -5.04
C ASP A 235 1.42 27.86 -3.70
N TYR A 236 2.09 28.33 -2.64
CA TYR A 236 1.56 28.43 -1.29
C TYR A 236 1.23 29.87 -0.96
N VAL A 237 0.15 30.04 -0.20
CA VAL A 237 -0.15 31.29 0.51
C VAL A 237 -0.07 30.98 2.00
N LEU A 238 0.93 31.52 2.68
CA LEU A 238 1.25 31.24 4.08
C LEU A 238 0.93 32.43 4.97
N LYS A 239 0.46 32.17 6.18
CA LYS A 239 0.22 33.17 7.22
C LYS A 239 1.02 32.81 8.48
N CYS A 240 2.11 33.53 8.70
CA CYS A 240 3.00 33.37 9.85
C CYS A 240 2.69 34.43 10.91
N ASP A 241 2.60 34.09 12.20
CA ASP A 241 2.40 34.97 13.38
C ASP A 241 2.07 36.45 13.10
N GLY A 242 0.83 36.70 12.66
CA GLY A 242 0.27 38.06 12.46
C GLY A 242 0.82 38.84 11.25
N ARG A 243 1.73 38.27 10.45
CA ARG A 243 2.25 38.84 9.21
C ARG A 243 1.33 38.56 8.03
N TYR A 244 1.50 39.36 6.98
CA TYR A 244 0.77 39.27 5.71
C TYR A 244 0.84 37.87 5.11
N ALA A 245 -0.12 37.56 4.24
CA ALA A 245 -0.11 36.35 3.45
C ALA A 245 1.13 36.35 2.53
N GLU A 246 2.16 35.58 2.88
CA GLU A 246 3.37 35.41 2.09
C GLU A 246 3.11 34.42 0.95
N LYS A 247 3.56 34.76 -0.26
CA LYS A 247 3.49 33.86 -1.41
C LYS A 247 4.81 33.14 -1.52
N PHE A 248 4.77 31.82 -1.46
CA PHE A 248 5.93 30.96 -1.64
C PHE A 248 5.70 29.99 -2.79
N ARG A 249 6.69 29.81 -3.66
CA ARG A 249 6.63 28.85 -4.76
C ARG A 249 7.60 27.71 -4.47
N GLY A 250 7.07 26.56 -4.07
CA GLY A 250 7.85 25.35 -3.84
C GLY A 250 8.08 24.60 -5.14
N GLN A 251 9.32 24.60 -5.64
CA GLN A 251 9.72 23.71 -6.72
C GLN A 251 9.80 22.27 -6.19
N TRP A 252 9.51 21.29 -7.04
CA TRP A 252 9.76 19.89 -6.69
C TRP A 252 11.26 19.62 -6.67
N GLU A 253 11.77 19.14 -5.54
CA GLU A 253 13.03 18.40 -5.52
C GLU A 253 12.78 17.05 -6.18
N VAL A 254 13.67 16.64 -7.08
CA VAL A 254 13.52 15.39 -7.83
C VAL A 254 14.64 14.43 -7.45
N LEU A 255 14.25 13.25 -6.99
CA LEU A 255 15.17 12.17 -6.64
C LEU A 255 15.00 11.03 -7.63
N SER A 256 16.10 10.59 -8.24
CA SER A 256 16.14 9.35 -9.03
C SER A 256 16.26 8.17 -8.09
N ILE A 257 15.44 7.14 -8.29
CA ILE A 257 15.60 5.85 -7.61
C ILE A 257 16.16 4.75 -8.53
N VAL A 258 16.43 5.10 -9.79
CA VAL A 258 17.10 4.22 -10.74
C VAL A 258 18.62 4.42 -10.67
N PRO A 259 19.43 3.35 -10.76
CA PRO A 259 20.88 3.46 -10.73
C PRO A 259 21.45 4.36 -11.84
N ASP A 260 22.54 5.07 -11.55
CA ASP A 260 23.24 5.89 -12.53
C ASP A 260 23.70 5.05 -13.74
N GLY A 261 23.54 5.61 -14.94
CA GLY A 261 23.91 4.93 -16.18
C GLY A 261 22.92 3.86 -16.66
N SER A 262 21.76 3.71 -16.01
CA SER A 262 20.72 2.75 -16.45
C SER A 262 20.18 3.03 -17.86
N PHE A 263 20.32 4.26 -18.36
CA PHE A 263 19.99 4.66 -19.73
C PHE A 263 20.85 5.86 -20.15
N THR A 264 21.01 6.05 -21.46
CA THR A 264 21.79 7.15 -22.05
C THR A 264 20.99 8.02 -23.00
N ASP A 265 19.84 7.55 -23.43
CA ASP A 265 18.98 8.11 -24.46
C ASP A 265 17.56 7.55 -24.29
N ARG A 266 16.64 8.00 -25.15
CA ARG A 266 15.26 7.54 -25.13
C ARG A 266 15.09 6.05 -25.42
N GLU A 267 15.90 5.47 -26.30
CA GLU A 267 15.77 4.06 -26.69
C GLU A 267 16.17 3.14 -25.53
N SER A 268 17.32 3.42 -24.91
CA SER A 268 17.79 2.73 -23.70
C SER A 268 16.89 2.98 -22.49
N PHE A 269 16.26 4.14 -22.36
CA PHE A 269 15.25 4.38 -21.32
C PHE A 269 14.10 3.39 -21.45
N VAL A 270 13.55 3.22 -22.67
CA VAL A 270 12.47 2.26 -22.92
C VAL A 270 12.95 0.83 -22.74
N SER A 271 14.06 0.45 -23.37
CA SER A 271 14.52 -0.95 -23.33
C SER A 271 14.95 -1.42 -21.95
N ASN A 272 15.53 -0.53 -21.14
CA ASN A 272 16.13 -0.90 -19.86
C ASN A 272 15.19 -0.66 -18.67
N LEU A 273 14.33 0.37 -18.73
CA LEU A 273 13.47 0.74 -17.60
C LEU A 273 11.98 0.47 -17.84
N CYS A 274 11.51 0.49 -19.09
CA CYS A 274 10.09 0.27 -19.38
C CYS A 274 9.79 -1.21 -19.66
N MET A 275 10.63 -1.89 -20.42
CA MET A 275 10.41 -3.29 -20.81
C MET A 275 10.87 -4.26 -19.71
N HIS A 276 10.26 -5.44 -19.65
CA HIS A 276 10.74 -6.54 -18.79
C HIS A 276 12.19 -6.89 -19.14
N SER A 277 13.15 -6.53 -18.27
CA SER A 277 14.55 -6.86 -18.45
C SER A 277 14.74 -8.38 -18.31
N LYS A 278 15.68 -8.97 -19.06
CA LYS A 278 16.09 -10.39 -18.89
C LYS A 278 16.46 -10.69 -17.43
N PRO A 279 16.33 -11.95 -16.96
CA PRO A 279 16.45 -12.30 -15.55
C PRO A 279 17.92 -12.29 -15.11
N ASP A 280 18.39 -11.16 -14.61
CA ASP A 280 19.30 -11.17 -13.46
C ASP A 280 18.52 -10.58 -12.29
N ALA A 281 18.13 -11.45 -11.34
CA ALA A 281 17.25 -11.13 -10.22
C ALA A 281 17.79 -10.06 -9.26
N ASN A 282 19.03 -9.58 -9.46
CA ASN A 282 19.69 -8.59 -8.61
C ASN A 282 19.84 -7.19 -9.26
N SER A 283 19.34 -6.97 -10.48
CA SER A 283 19.51 -5.70 -11.21
C SER A 283 18.23 -5.06 -11.75
N GLN A 284 17.05 -5.59 -11.38
CA GLN A 284 15.78 -5.00 -11.81
C GLN A 284 15.60 -3.58 -11.24
N PRO A 285 15.21 -2.59 -12.06
CA PRO A 285 14.86 -1.26 -11.58
C PRO A 285 13.70 -1.36 -10.59
N LYS A 286 13.90 -0.85 -9.37
CA LYS A 286 12.86 -0.88 -8.34
C LYS A 286 11.73 0.09 -8.68
N ASN A 287 10.48 -0.31 -8.46
CA ASN A 287 9.30 0.55 -8.58
C ASN A 287 9.20 1.44 -7.33
N VAL A 288 8.85 2.73 -7.38
CA VAL A 288 8.62 3.53 -6.13
C VAL A 288 7.50 2.92 -5.26
N MET A 289 6.57 2.19 -5.88
CA MET A 289 5.51 1.45 -5.17
C MET A 289 6.01 0.12 -4.58
N ASP A 290 7.27 -0.27 -4.81
CA ASP A 290 7.95 -1.36 -4.09
C ASP A 290 8.31 -0.86 -2.68
N PRO A 291 7.90 -1.56 -1.61
CA PRO A 291 8.28 -1.25 -0.22
C PRO A 291 9.79 -1.04 -0.04
N ASN A 292 10.64 -1.79 -0.77
CA ASN A 292 12.09 -1.65 -0.68
C ASN A 292 12.62 -0.33 -1.28
N ALA A 293 11.94 0.22 -2.29
CA ALA A 293 12.32 1.49 -2.90
C ALA A 293 11.95 2.67 -1.99
N LEU A 294 10.74 2.61 -1.40
CA LEU A 294 10.32 3.57 -0.38
C LEU A 294 11.25 3.51 0.84
N ASP A 295 11.62 2.31 1.29
CA ASP A 295 12.54 2.12 2.40
C ASP A 295 13.96 2.65 2.10
N THR A 296 14.46 2.43 0.87
CA THR A 296 15.74 3.01 0.42
C THR A 296 15.69 4.55 0.46
N LEU A 297 14.60 5.14 -0.02
CA LEU A 297 14.40 6.57 0.01
C LEU A 297 14.34 7.12 1.44
N LEU A 298 13.59 6.48 2.33
CA LEU A 298 13.47 6.91 3.73
C LEU A 298 14.83 6.88 4.42
N GLY A 299 15.65 5.87 4.14
CA GLY A 299 17.05 5.85 4.55
C GLY A 299 17.84 7.04 4.03
N MET A 300 17.75 7.33 2.73
CA MET A 300 18.43 8.48 2.13
C MET A 300 17.99 9.83 2.73
N LEU A 301 16.69 10.03 2.91
CA LEU A 301 16.14 11.25 3.49
C LEU A 301 16.57 11.42 4.95
N TYR A 302 16.56 10.33 5.71
CA TYR A 302 16.99 10.35 7.10
C TYR A 302 18.49 10.64 7.26
N GLU A 303 19.34 9.93 6.52
CA GLU A 303 20.80 10.15 6.52
C GLU A 303 21.15 11.59 6.12
N ARG A 304 20.42 12.16 5.15
CA ARG A 304 20.59 13.56 4.73
C ARG A 304 20.32 14.55 5.86
N GLU A 305 19.31 14.31 6.68
CA GLU A 305 18.91 15.21 7.77
C GLU A 305 19.75 15.02 9.05
N HIS A 306 20.16 13.78 9.35
CA HIS A 306 20.72 13.42 10.66
C HIS A 306 22.17 12.90 10.61
N GLY A 307 22.73 12.69 9.40
CA GLY A 307 24.01 12.02 9.18
C GLY A 307 23.92 10.50 9.32
N GLU A 308 25.06 9.79 9.15
CA GLU A 308 25.20 8.38 9.56
C GLU A 308 24.97 8.29 11.08
N GLN A 309 24.03 7.45 11.52
CA GLN A 309 23.59 7.46 12.93
C GLN A 309 23.66 6.08 13.61
N ASP A 310 23.85 6.19 14.92
CA ASP A 310 23.87 5.14 15.93
C ASP A 310 22.48 4.45 16.00
N PRO A 311 22.37 3.15 15.66
CA PRO A 311 21.11 2.42 15.58
C PRO A 311 20.50 2.09 16.96
N SER A 312 21.01 2.70 18.04
CA SER A 312 20.43 2.51 19.37
C SER A 312 19.13 3.30 19.52
N LEU A 313 18.01 2.58 19.45
CA LEU A 313 16.71 3.06 19.90
C LEU A 313 16.81 3.49 21.37
N LYS A 314 16.29 4.68 21.69
CA LYS A 314 16.40 5.31 23.01
C LYS A 314 15.04 5.50 23.65
N ASP A 315 15.06 5.71 24.96
CA ASP A 315 13.90 6.23 25.68
C ASP A 315 13.37 7.51 24.99
N LEU A 316 12.05 7.63 24.94
CA LEU A 316 11.39 8.91 24.66
C LEU A 316 11.38 9.75 25.95
N PRO A 317 11.15 11.08 25.87
CA PRO A 317 11.14 11.95 27.04
C PRO A 317 10.29 11.42 28.20
N ASP A 318 9.04 11.01 27.94
CA ASP A 318 8.10 10.43 28.91
C ASP A 318 7.82 8.93 28.71
N ALA A 319 8.62 8.21 27.90
CA ALA A 319 8.45 6.77 27.74
C ALA A 319 9.78 6.03 27.81
N LYS A 320 9.84 5.00 28.65
CA LYS A 320 11.00 4.11 28.76
C LYS A 320 10.87 2.98 27.74
N LEU A 321 11.91 2.74 26.95
CA LEU A 321 12.00 1.59 26.07
C LEU A 321 12.38 0.34 26.86
N TRP A 322 11.68 -0.77 26.61
CA TRP A 322 11.97 -2.06 27.24
C TRP A 322 12.59 -3.05 26.27
N ALA A 323 12.07 -3.12 25.04
CA ALA A 323 12.54 -4.01 24.01
C ALA A 323 12.14 -3.51 22.63
N SER A 324 12.91 -3.89 21.61
CA SER A 324 12.58 -3.60 20.22
C SER A 324 13.21 -4.61 19.27
N ASN A 325 12.40 -5.11 18.34
CA ASN A 325 12.82 -5.73 17.10
C ASN A 325 12.14 -4.99 15.94
N ASN A 326 11.28 -5.69 15.19
CA ASN A 326 10.41 -5.07 14.19
C ASN A 326 9.20 -4.39 14.87
N THR A 327 8.77 -4.86 16.06
CA THR A 327 7.94 -4.11 17.02
C THR A 327 8.78 -3.42 18.11
N ALA A 328 8.18 -2.49 18.85
CA ALA A 328 8.81 -1.91 20.05
C ALA A 328 7.85 -1.86 21.23
N VAL A 329 8.37 -2.03 22.45
CA VAL A 329 7.60 -1.98 23.69
C VAL A 329 8.12 -0.89 24.62
N TYR A 330 7.22 0.01 24.98
CA TYR A 330 7.48 1.13 25.89
C TYR A 330 6.61 1.07 27.15
N GLN A 331 7.02 1.81 28.18
CA GLN A 331 6.22 2.10 29.37
C GLN A 331 6.26 3.61 29.63
N LEU A 332 5.10 4.23 29.85
CA LEU A 332 5.04 5.66 30.16
C LEU A 332 5.63 5.95 31.54
N LYS A 333 6.48 6.97 31.66
CA LYS A 333 7.11 7.37 32.94
C LYS A 333 6.10 8.10 33.82
N SER A 334 5.28 8.99 33.24
CA SER A 334 4.21 9.71 33.94
C SER A 334 3.03 8.82 34.37
N MET A 335 2.80 7.69 33.68
CA MET A 335 1.72 6.75 33.93
C MET A 335 2.26 5.31 33.89
N PRO A 336 3.00 4.86 34.92
CA PRO A 336 3.76 3.60 34.88
C PRO A 336 2.91 2.34 34.78
N HIS A 337 1.59 2.42 34.98
CA HIS A 337 0.67 1.30 34.76
C HIS A 337 0.29 1.13 33.27
N ILE A 338 0.74 2.03 32.39
CA ILE A 338 0.48 2.01 30.95
C ILE A 338 1.73 1.55 30.19
N GLY A 339 1.57 0.48 29.41
CA GLY A 339 2.54 0.04 28.42
C GLY A 339 2.05 0.32 27.00
N VAL A 340 2.98 0.36 26.06
CA VAL A 340 2.69 0.56 24.63
C VAL A 340 3.40 -0.50 23.82
N LEU A 341 2.65 -1.21 22.98
CA LEU A 341 3.17 -2.06 21.91
C LEU A 341 3.05 -1.29 20.59
N VAL A 342 4.17 -0.92 20.00
CA VAL A 342 4.25 -0.28 18.68
C VAL A 342 4.36 -1.36 17.62
N VAL A 343 3.38 -1.40 16.71
CA VAL A 343 3.30 -2.33 15.58
C VAL A 343 3.33 -1.52 14.27
N PRO A 344 4.52 -1.19 13.75
CA PRO A 344 4.67 -0.26 12.64
C PRO A 344 4.28 -0.83 11.28
N SER A 345 4.28 -2.16 11.14
CA SER A 345 3.92 -2.90 9.93
C SER A 345 3.36 -4.28 10.33
N MET A 346 2.65 -4.94 9.42
CA MET A 346 2.34 -6.38 9.51
C MET A 346 3.26 -7.23 8.62
N GLU A 347 4.25 -6.62 7.95
CA GLU A 347 5.28 -7.31 7.15
C GLU A 347 6.30 -7.97 8.10
N MET A 348 5.87 -9.02 8.79
CA MET A 348 6.60 -9.66 9.87
C MET A 348 6.41 -11.17 9.81
N GLU A 349 7.48 -11.92 10.11
CA GLU A 349 7.40 -13.38 10.16
C GLU A 349 6.82 -13.82 11.51
N SER A 350 5.69 -14.53 11.47
CA SER A 350 4.90 -14.86 12.67
C SER A 350 5.65 -15.74 13.67
N LYS A 351 6.46 -16.72 13.23
CA LYS A 351 7.14 -17.67 14.12
C LYS A 351 8.22 -17.01 14.95
N THR A 352 8.75 -15.87 14.51
CA THR A 352 9.78 -15.10 15.22
C THR A 352 9.18 -13.95 16.01
N GLU A 353 8.27 -13.17 15.41
CA GLU A 353 7.81 -11.94 16.03
C GLU A 353 6.74 -12.18 17.11
N ILE A 354 5.83 -13.15 16.95
CA ILE A 354 4.80 -13.43 17.97
C ILE A 354 5.42 -13.84 19.31
N PRO A 355 6.36 -14.80 19.39
CA PRO A 355 7.04 -15.12 20.65
C PRO A 355 7.80 -13.93 21.24
N ALA A 356 8.45 -13.12 20.40
CA ALA A 356 9.18 -11.93 20.86
C ALA A 356 8.23 -10.91 21.52
N ILE A 357 7.06 -10.65 20.91
CA ILE A 357 6.03 -9.78 21.51
C ILE A 357 5.58 -10.34 22.86
N GLN A 358 5.32 -11.64 22.98
CA GLN A 358 4.93 -12.26 24.25
C GLN A 358 6.01 -12.10 25.34
N GLU A 359 7.29 -12.23 24.98
CA GLU A 359 8.41 -11.98 25.90
C GLU A 359 8.44 -10.51 26.35
N TYR A 360 8.35 -9.56 25.41
CA TYR A 360 8.41 -8.13 25.68
C TYR A 360 7.26 -7.67 26.58
N LEU A 361 6.05 -8.15 26.29
CA LEU A 361 4.86 -7.93 27.12
C LEU A 361 5.02 -8.50 28.54
N SER A 362 5.66 -9.66 28.67
CA SER A 362 5.96 -10.27 29.96
C SER A 362 6.97 -9.46 30.78
N LEU A 363 7.91 -8.76 30.12
CA LEU A 363 8.85 -7.86 30.80
C LEU A 363 8.09 -6.69 31.45
N ILE A 364 7.27 -5.97 30.67
CA ILE A 364 6.56 -4.79 31.20
C ILE A 364 5.49 -5.16 32.24
N ALA A 365 4.85 -6.33 32.12
CA ALA A 365 3.91 -6.82 33.13
C ALA A 365 4.59 -7.00 34.50
N LYS A 366 5.82 -7.54 34.54
CA LYS A 366 6.62 -7.66 35.77
C LYS A 366 6.99 -6.30 36.38
N HIS A 367 6.94 -5.24 35.57
CA HIS A 367 7.23 -3.86 35.96
C HIS A 367 5.97 -3.02 36.21
N GLY A 368 4.83 -3.66 36.50
CA GLY A 368 3.64 -3.01 37.02
C GLY A 368 2.72 -2.43 35.95
N VAL A 369 2.96 -2.72 34.67
CA VAL A 369 2.01 -2.38 33.60
C VAL A 369 0.76 -3.24 33.74
N THR A 370 -0.41 -2.60 33.68
CA THR A 370 -1.71 -3.26 33.75
C THR A 370 -2.60 -3.00 32.54
N ASN A 371 -2.27 -1.98 31.73
CA ASN A 371 -3.04 -1.56 30.57
C ASN A 371 -2.12 -1.35 29.37
N ILE A 372 -2.58 -1.72 28.17
CA ILE A 372 -1.78 -1.68 26.94
C ILE A 372 -2.43 -0.80 25.88
N ILE A 373 -1.64 0.13 25.35
CA ILE A 373 -1.90 0.78 24.07
C ILE A 373 -1.25 -0.07 22.98
N ILE A 374 -2.00 -0.50 21.98
CA ILE A 374 -1.44 -1.08 20.75
C ILE A 374 -1.43 0.05 19.73
N ASP A 375 -0.25 0.59 19.45
CA ASP A 375 -0.05 1.68 18.50
C ASP A 375 0.24 1.11 17.11
N MET A 376 -0.73 1.30 16.21
CA MET A 376 -0.66 0.90 14.80
C MET A 376 -0.65 2.13 13.88
N SER A 377 -0.22 3.29 14.39
CA SER A 377 -0.14 4.52 13.60
C SER A 377 0.82 4.34 12.43
N GLY A 378 0.35 4.68 11.23
CA GLY A 378 1.14 4.63 10.00
C GLY A 378 1.39 3.24 9.42
N ASN A 379 0.78 2.18 9.97
CA ASN A 379 0.93 0.80 9.52
C ASN A 379 0.08 0.52 8.26
N PHE A 380 0.70 0.27 7.11
CA PHE A 380 -0.03 0.09 5.85
C PHE A 380 -0.55 -1.33 5.61
N GLY A 381 -0.19 -2.31 6.44
CA GLY A 381 -0.52 -3.72 6.26
C GLY A 381 0.71 -4.61 6.19
N GLY A 382 0.59 -5.74 5.49
CA GLY A 382 1.59 -6.80 5.43
C GLY A 382 0.93 -8.18 5.41
N GLU A 383 1.48 -9.13 6.18
CA GLU A 383 1.06 -10.53 6.13
C GLU A 383 -0.27 -10.79 6.84
N GLU A 384 -1.20 -11.47 6.15
CA GLU A 384 -2.51 -11.84 6.71
C GLU A 384 -2.39 -12.83 7.87
N GLU A 385 -1.39 -13.73 7.84
CA GLU A 385 -1.15 -14.67 8.94
C GLU A 385 -0.80 -13.92 10.23
N PHE A 386 0.13 -12.98 10.18
CA PHE A 386 0.50 -12.19 11.35
C PHE A 386 -0.71 -11.40 11.88
N SER A 387 -1.53 -10.86 10.98
CA SER A 387 -2.77 -10.19 11.34
C SER A 387 -3.75 -11.08 12.11
N ALA A 388 -3.95 -12.32 11.66
CA ALA A 388 -4.82 -13.29 12.31
C ALA A 388 -4.29 -13.76 13.67
N LEU A 389 -2.96 -13.84 13.84
CA LEU A 389 -2.33 -14.37 15.04
C LEU A 389 -2.11 -13.33 16.15
N LEU A 390 -1.84 -12.06 15.82
CA LEU A 390 -1.55 -11.03 16.82
C LEU A 390 -2.64 -10.87 17.91
N PRO A 391 -3.95 -10.92 17.62
CA PRO A 391 -4.99 -10.91 18.65
C PRO A 391 -4.85 -12.04 19.69
N GLY A 392 -4.32 -13.19 19.28
CA GLY A 392 -4.08 -14.34 20.16
C GLY A 392 -3.04 -14.12 21.24
N VAL A 393 -2.18 -13.09 21.09
CA VAL A 393 -1.28 -12.64 22.17
C VAL A 393 -2.06 -12.07 23.37
N PHE A 394 -3.26 -11.54 23.12
CA PHE A 394 -4.06 -10.82 24.12
C PHE A 394 -5.30 -11.60 24.55
N PHE A 395 -5.85 -12.44 23.67
CA PHE A 395 -7.10 -13.16 23.87
C PHE A 395 -6.93 -14.66 23.62
N ASP A 396 -7.66 -15.50 24.37
CA ASP A 396 -7.72 -16.93 24.09
C ASP A 396 -8.52 -17.17 22.81
N ILE A 397 -7.80 -17.52 21.75
CA ILE A 397 -8.37 -17.73 20.41
C ILE A 397 -8.61 -19.21 20.08
N ARG A 398 -8.24 -20.16 20.96
CA ARG A 398 -8.32 -21.60 20.67
C ARG A 398 -9.73 -22.17 20.83
N GLY A 399 -10.58 -21.51 21.62
CA GLY A 399 -11.94 -21.97 21.92
C GLY A 399 -12.94 -21.76 20.77
N ASP A 400 -12.89 -20.60 20.11
CA ASP A 400 -13.75 -20.27 18.97
C ASP A 400 -12.91 -19.76 17.80
N LYS A 401 -12.70 -20.66 16.83
CA LYS A 401 -11.89 -20.37 15.65
C LYS A 401 -12.50 -19.31 14.72
N SER A 402 -13.79 -19.00 14.86
CA SER A 402 -14.45 -17.96 14.06
C SER A 402 -14.08 -16.52 14.47
N LEU A 403 -13.42 -16.36 15.62
CA LEU A 403 -13.05 -15.05 16.16
C LEU A 403 -11.77 -14.46 15.54
N HIS A 404 -10.92 -15.28 14.93
CA HIS A 404 -9.60 -14.87 14.45
C HIS A 404 -9.35 -15.24 12.97
N ALA A 405 -10.40 -15.61 12.24
CA ALA A 405 -10.35 -15.75 10.80
C ALA A 405 -11.47 -14.93 10.16
N HIS A 406 -11.14 -14.08 9.20
CA HIS A 406 -12.12 -13.42 8.35
C HIS A 406 -12.69 -14.45 7.39
N LYS A 407 -14.04 -14.50 7.32
CA LYS A 407 -14.66 -15.28 6.24
C LYS A 407 -14.30 -14.58 4.95
N THR A 408 -13.84 -15.34 3.97
CA THR A 408 -13.32 -14.79 2.73
C THR A 408 -14.02 -15.41 1.53
N ARG A 409 -14.18 -14.64 0.47
CA ARG A 409 -14.63 -15.14 -0.85
C ARG A 409 -13.72 -14.63 -1.96
N PHE A 410 -13.63 -15.42 -3.00
CA PHE A 410 -12.86 -15.12 -4.20
C PHE A 410 -13.80 -15.02 -5.38
N ARG A 411 -13.43 -14.20 -6.37
CA ARG A 411 -14.13 -14.18 -7.65
C ARG A 411 -13.91 -15.52 -8.36
N VAL A 412 -14.96 -16.09 -8.93
CA VAL A 412 -14.88 -17.38 -9.63
C VAL A 412 -15.20 -17.20 -11.11
N THR A 413 -14.22 -17.54 -11.95
CA THR A 413 -14.37 -17.68 -13.40
C THR A 413 -13.90 -19.07 -13.83
N PRO A 414 -14.20 -19.52 -15.06
CA PRO A 414 -13.68 -20.79 -15.56
C PRO A 414 -12.14 -20.89 -15.51
N ALA A 415 -11.43 -19.76 -15.60
CA ALA A 415 -9.98 -19.70 -15.47
C ALA A 415 -9.53 -20.03 -14.04
N ILE A 416 -10.14 -19.40 -13.04
CA ILE A 416 -9.87 -19.63 -11.61
C ILE A 416 -10.25 -21.06 -11.20
N GLN A 417 -11.38 -21.59 -11.68
CA GLN A 417 -11.77 -22.98 -11.42
C GLN A 417 -10.72 -23.97 -11.96
N ARG A 418 -10.18 -23.70 -13.16
CA ARG A 418 -9.16 -24.54 -13.78
C ARG A 418 -7.85 -24.48 -13.01
N LEU A 419 -7.43 -23.29 -12.57
CA LEU A 419 -6.26 -23.11 -11.71
C LEU A 419 -6.41 -23.92 -10.43
N ALA A 420 -7.43 -23.63 -9.62
CA ALA A 420 -7.63 -24.28 -8.32
C ALA A 420 -7.78 -25.81 -8.42
N GLU A 421 -8.42 -26.32 -9.47
CA GLU A 421 -8.54 -27.76 -9.69
C GLU A 421 -7.20 -28.39 -10.09
N THR A 422 -6.39 -27.71 -10.89
CA THR A 422 -5.08 -28.23 -11.30
C THR A 422 -4.11 -28.20 -10.12
N ASP A 423 -4.08 -27.09 -9.38
CA ASP A 423 -3.23 -26.86 -8.21
C ASP A 423 -3.48 -27.91 -7.11
N LEU A 424 -4.74 -28.24 -6.84
CA LEU A 424 -5.11 -29.28 -5.86
C LEU A 424 -4.43 -30.64 -6.12
N HIS A 425 -4.17 -30.97 -7.39
CA HIS A 425 -3.55 -32.25 -7.78
C HIS A 425 -2.06 -32.11 -8.13
N ASP A 426 -1.49 -30.91 -8.02
CA ASP A 426 -0.06 -30.66 -8.18
C ASP A 426 0.67 -30.95 -6.86
N THR A 427 1.72 -31.77 -6.91
CA THR A 427 2.52 -32.13 -5.73
C THR A 427 3.88 -31.43 -5.70
N GLU A 428 4.23 -30.74 -6.76
CA GLU A 428 5.50 -30.04 -6.94
C GLU A 428 5.36 -28.54 -6.63
N HIS A 429 4.21 -27.97 -6.94
CA HIS A 429 3.90 -26.55 -6.77
C HIS A 429 2.66 -26.36 -5.89
N SER A 430 2.58 -25.20 -5.24
CA SER A 430 1.38 -24.74 -4.53
C SER A 430 1.27 -23.25 -4.83
N THR A 431 0.30 -22.88 -5.67
CA THR A 431 0.09 -21.47 -6.03
C THR A 431 -0.87 -20.80 -5.06
N TYR A 432 -1.13 -19.51 -5.27
CA TYR A 432 -2.14 -18.76 -4.50
C TYR A 432 -3.55 -19.37 -4.58
N TRP A 433 -3.82 -20.18 -5.62
CA TRP A 433 -5.13 -20.79 -5.86
C TRP A 433 -5.29 -22.20 -5.30
N ASP A 434 -4.28 -22.72 -4.59
CA ASP A 434 -4.28 -24.05 -4.00
C ASP A 434 -5.34 -24.15 -2.89
N PRO A 435 -6.37 -25.00 -3.05
CA PRO A 435 -7.42 -25.16 -2.04
C PRO A 435 -6.89 -25.65 -0.67
N THR A 436 -5.73 -26.30 -0.60
CA THR A 436 -5.17 -26.84 0.65
C THR A 436 -4.67 -25.75 1.61
N ASN A 437 -4.41 -24.55 1.08
CA ASN A 437 -4.09 -23.34 1.87
C ASN A 437 -5.34 -22.69 2.49
N LEU A 438 -6.53 -23.21 2.18
CA LEU A 438 -7.81 -22.72 2.67
C LEU A 438 -8.49 -23.74 3.58
N ALA A 439 -9.32 -23.26 4.50
CA ALA A 439 -10.07 -24.08 5.44
C ALA A 439 -11.59 -23.89 5.30
N ASP A 440 -12.33 -24.95 5.61
CA ASP A 440 -13.78 -24.94 5.69
C ASP A 440 -14.26 -24.10 6.89
N ILE A 441 -15.30 -23.28 6.71
CA ILE A 441 -15.78 -22.38 7.76
C ILE A 441 -16.57 -23.08 8.87
N GLU A 442 -17.05 -24.30 8.64
CA GLU A 442 -17.78 -25.09 9.62
C GLU A 442 -16.84 -26.00 10.41
N THR A 443 -15.91 -26.68 9.72
CA THR A 443 -15.00 -27.64 10.36
C THR A 443 -13.67 -27.05 10.78
N PHE A 444 -13.28 -25.89 10.23
CA PHE A 444 -11.98 -25.25 10.44
C PHE A 444 -10.79 -26.16 10.08
N THR A 445 -11.00 -27.06 9.13
CA THR A 445 -9.96 -27.96 8.63
C THR A 445 -9.56 -27.58 7.21
N PRO A 446 -8.27 -27.72 6.85
CA PRO A 446 -7.82 -27.48 5.49
C PRO A 446 -8.57 -28.35 4.49
N PHE A 447 -8.83 -27.83 3.29
CA PHE A 447 -9.48 -28.62 2.25
C PHE A 447 -8.54 -29.71 1.71
N LYS A 448 -9.14 -30.85 1.33
CA LYS A 448 -8.48 -31.95 0.60
C LYS A 448 -9.08 -32.16 -0.79
N THR A 449 -10.07 -31.35 -1.13
CA THR A 449 -10.79 -31.31 -2.40
C THR A 449 -10.97 -29.84 -2.78
N ASN A 450 -11.61 -29.52 -3.89
CA ASN A 450 -11.82 -28.13 -4.34
C ASN A 450 -13.28 -27.67 -4.15
N PRO A 451 -13.86 -27.65 -2.94
CA PRO A 451 -15.17 -27.04 -2.72
C PRO A 451 -15.09 -25.51 -2.80
N PHE A 452 -13.88 -24.95 -2.66
CA PHE A 452 -13.53 -23.55 -2.82
C PHE A 452 -14.11 -22.96 -4.13
N THR A 453 -13.74 -23.49 -5.30
CA THR A 453 -14.20 -22.95 -6.59
C THR A 453 -15.29 -23.78 -7.27
N SER A 454 -15.55 -25.02 -6.83
CA SER A 454 -16.64 -25.85 -7.38
C SER A 454 -18.03 -25.50 -6.82
N ARG A 455 -18.11 -24.93 -5.61
CA ARG A 455 -19.37 -24.45 -5.00
C ARG A 455 -19.52 -22.95 -5.21
N VAL A 456 -20.01 -22.60 -6.39
CA VAL A 456 -20.20 -21.20 -6.78
C VAL A 456 -21.46 -20.61 -6.12
N VAL A 457 -21.35 -19.37 -5.66
CA VAL A 457 -22.45 -18.56 -5.15
C VAL A 457 -22.53 -17.27 -5.96
N ASP A 458 -23.72 -16.91 -6.42
CA ASP A 458 -23.94 -15.64 -7.09
C ASP A 458 -24.16 -14.53 -6.06
N LEU A 459 -23.27 -13.54 -6.04
CA LEU A 459 -23.44 -12.32 -5.26
C LEU A 459 -23.90 -11.19 -6.16
N THR A 460 -24.86 -10.40 -5.69
CA THR A 460 -25.37 -9.26 -6.44
C THR A 460 -25.00 -7.96 -5.74
N PHE A 461 -24.19 -7.14 -6.42
CA PHE A 461 -23.83 -5.79 -5.98
C PHE A 461 -24.42 -4.77 -6.95
N ASN A 462 -25.24 -3.85 -6.44
CA ASN A 462 -25.87 -2.80 -7.27
C ASN A 462 -26.58 -3.35 -8.54
N GLY A 463 -27.30 -4.47 -8.41
CA GLY A 463 -28.01 -5.11 -9.53
C GLY A 463 -27.13 -5.90 -10.51
N ARG A 464 -25.82 -6.01 -10.26
CA ARG A 464 -24.89 -6.83 -11.04
C ARG A 464 -24.55 -8.11 -10.27
N SER A 465 -24.89 -9.25 -10.86
CA SER A 465 -24.54 -10.56 -10.30
C SER A 465 -23.18 -11.01 -10.82
N ALA A 466 -22.36 -11.57 -9.94
CA ALA A 466 -21.11 -12.22 -10.28
C ALA A 466 -20.93 -13.49 -9.44
N ALA A 467 -20.23 -14.45 -10.02
CA ALA A 467 -19.91 -15.72 -9.40
C ALA A 467 -18.75 -15.55 -8.41
N PHE A 468 -18.94 -16.05 -7.19
CA PHE A 468 -17.93 -16.10 -6.14
C PHE A 468 -17.83 -17.51 -5.56
N SER A 469 -16.70 -17.78 -4.90
CA SER A 469 -16.50 -19.01 -4.13
C SER A 469 -17.49 -19.09 -2.98
N GLN A 470 -17.67 -20.28 -2.40
CA GLN A 470 -18.17 -20.38 -1.02
C GLN A 470 -17.27 -19.58 -0.05
N GLN A 471 -17.76 -19.31 1.15
CA GLN A 471 -16.93 -18.72 2.20
C GLN A 471 -15.86 -19.73 2.65
N VAL A 472 -14.66 -19.22 2.86
CA VAL A 472 -13.49 -19.99 3.32
C VAL A 472 -12.76 -19.19 4.41
N TYR A 473 -11.89 -19.86 5.15
CA TYR A 473 -10.89 -19.21 6.01
C TYR A 473 -9.49 -19.44 5.46
N GLY A 474 -8.56 -18.54 5.77
CA GLY A 474 -7.13 -18.83 5.65
C GLY A 474 -6.71 -19.93 6.63
N ASN A 475 -5.77 -20.78 6.22
CA ASN A 475 -5.25 -21.86 7.04
C ASN A 475 -3.90 -21.46 7.69
N TYR A 476 -3.95 -20.87 8.88
CA TYR A 476 -2.76 -20.38 9.61
C TYR A 476 -2.40 -21.25 10.82
N ASP A 477 -1.11 -21.35 11.15
CA ASP A 477 -0.64 -22.16 12.29
C ASP A 477 -0.75 -21.40 13.62
N GLN A 478 -1.83 -21.66 14.35
CA GLN A 478 -2.07 -21.04 15.66
C GLN A 478 -1.19 -21.56 16.80
N ASN A 479 -0.46 -22.66 16.59
CA ASN A 479 0.38 -23.23 17.64
C ASN A 479 1.60 -22.37 17.99
N ILE A 480 1.85 -21.31 17.19
CA ILE A 480 2.90 -20.32 17.43
C ILE A 480 2.64 -19.51 18.72
N ILE A 481 1.37 -19.36 19.13
CA ILE A 481 1.00 -18.54 20.29
C ILE A 481 1.08 -19.37 21.58
N ASP A 482 1.93 -18.95 22.52
CA ASP A 482 1.94 -19.55 23.86
C ASP A 482 0.81 -18.98 24.73
N SER A 483 -0.34 -19.61 24.63
CA SER A 483 -1.54 -19.32 25.45
C SER A 483 -1.37 -19.47 26.97
N SER A 484 -0.28 -20.07 27.47
CA SER A 484 -0.04 -20.19 28.91
C SER A 484 0.48 -18.89 29.51
N ILE A 485 1.03 -18.00 28.68
CA ILE A 485 1.47 -16.67 29.06
C ILE A 485 0.23 -15.81 29.31
N THR A 486 0.14 -15.28 30.52
CA THR A 486 -0.94 -14.37 30.92
C THR A 486 -0.37 -13.10 31.53
N HIS A 487 -1.06 -11.99 31.26
CA HIS A 487 -0.75 -10.65 31.73
C HIS A 487 -2.01 -10.03 32.35
N PRO A 488 -1.90 -8.89 33.06
CA PRO A 488 -3.06 -8.24 33.66
C PRO A 488 -4.19 -7.88 32.69
N TRP A 489 -3.90 -7.72 31.40
CA TRP A 489 -4.85 -7.41 30.32
C TRP A 489 -5.32 -8.62 29.51
N SER A 490 -4.80 -9.83 29.77
CA SER A 490 -5.20 -11.03 29.02
C SER A 490 -6.70 -11.28 29.15
N ASN A 491 -7.37 -11.45 28.02
CA ASN A 491 -8.83 -11.63 27.92
C ASN A 491 -9.67 -10.47 28.46
N ASP A 492 -9.08 -9.28 28.66
CA ASP A 492 -9.79 -8.11 29.17
C ASP A 492 -9.70 -6.95 28.17
N PRO A 493 -10.70 -6.80 27.27
CA PRO A 493 -10.68 -5.73 26.28
C PRO A 493 -10.79 -4.34 26.91
N SER A 494 -11.21 -4.22 28.17
CA SER A 494 -11.26 -2.93 28.86
C SER A 494 -9.88 -2.41 29.25
N LYS A 495 -8.85 -3.26 29.24
CA LYS A 495 -7.45 -2.91 29.55
C LYS A 495 -6.58 -2.72 28.31
N ILE A 496 -7.16 -2.82 27.12
CA ILE A 496 -6.47 -2.67 25.84
C ILE A 496 -7.14 -1.52 25.08
N ILE A 497 -6.33 -0.68 24.43
CA ILE A 497 -6.82 0.33 23.49
C ILE A 497 -5.98 0.30 22.22
N ILE A 498 -6.63 0.37 21.06
CA ILE A 498 -5.93 0.60 19.79
C ILE A 498 -5.71 2.09 19.61
N LEU A 499 -4.47 2.50 19.30
CA LEU A 499 -4.16 3.80 18.72
C LEU A 499 -3.92 3.63 17.22
N THR A 500 -4.58 4.47 16.43
CA THR A 500 -4.36 4.55 14.98
C THR A 500 -4.49 5.98 14.50
N ASP A 501 -3.74 6.34 13.47
CA ASP A 501 -3.95 7.54 12.65
C ASP A 501 -4.83 7.23 11.42
N SER A 502 -5.54 6.11 11.47
CA SER A 502 -6.48 5.62 10.46
C SER A 502 -5.86 5.17 9.14
N GLN A 503 -4.53 5.24 9.01
CA GLN A 503 -3.81 4.75 7.83
C GLN A 503 -3.69 3.23 7.81
N CYS A 504 -4.05 2.58 8.92
CA CYS A 504 -4.12 1.14 9.10
C CYS A 504 -4.79 0.46 7.91
N GLY A 505 -4.00 -0.14 7.03
CA GLY A 505 -4.44 -0.70 5.74
C GLY A 505 -4.29 -2.21 5.68
N SER A 506 -4.93 -2.85 4.70
CA SER A 506 -4.79 -4.28 4.41
C SER A 506 -4.87 -5.15 5.68
N ALA A 507 -3.85 -5.99 5.93
CA ALA A 507 -3.68 -6.81 7.13
C ALA A 507 -3.74 -6.00 8.46
N CYS A 508 -3.27 -4.76 8.51
CA CYS A 508 -3.47 -3.92 9.71
C CYS A 508 -4.96 -3.65 9.95
N GLY A 509 -5.70 -3.33 8.88
CA GLY A 509 -7.14 -3.12 8.95
C GLY A 509 -7.89 -4.38 9.41
N MET A 510 -7.44 -5.55 8.97
CA MET A 510 -7.93 -6.85 9.46
C MET A 510 -7.66 -7.03 10.97
N THR A 511 -6.43 -6.75 11.42
CA THR A 511 -6.05 -6.81 12.83
C THR A 511 -6.90 -5.89 13.69
N SER A 512 -7.08 -4.63 13.25
CA SER A 512 -7.97 -3.66 13.89
C SER A 512 -9.42 -4.18 13.93
N ASN A 513 -9.90 -4.83 12.87
CA ASN A 513 -11.21 -5.44 12.85
C ASN A 513 -11.34 -6.58 13.87
N TYR A 514 -10.33 -7.44 14.01
CA TYR A 514 -10.31 -8.50 15.03
C TYR A 514 -10.41 -7.90 16.44
N PHE A 515 -9.50 -6.99 16.79
CA PHE A 515 -9.52 -6.35 18.10
C PHE A 515 -10.85 -5.65 18.40
N VAL A 516 -11.32 -4.81 17.49
CA VAL A 516 -12.50 -3.96 17.74
C VAL A 516 -13.80 -4.74 17.68
N HIS A 517 -14.02 -5.50 16.60
CA HIS A 517 -15.32 -6.10 16.31
C HIS A 517 -15.45 -7.55 16.77
N ARG A 518 -14.34 -8.25 17.05
CA ARG A 518 -14.38 -9.64 17.55
C ARG A 518 -14.06 -9.74 19.03
N HIS A 519 -13.15 -8.90 19.53
CA HIS A 519 -12.74 -8.90 20.93
C HIS A 519 -13.28 -7.73 21.75
N GLY A 520 -13.95 -6.76 21.12
CA GLY A 520 -14.59 -5.63 21.83
C GLY A 520 -13.61 -4.59 22.37
N VAL A 521 -12.37 -4.59 21.89
CA VAL A 521 -11.37 -3.54 22.20
C VAL A 521 -11.83 -2.22 21.59
N LYS A 522 -11.62 -1.12 22.31
CA LYS A 522 -11.91 0.22 21.77
C LYS A 522 -10.71 0.77 21.00
N ALA A 523 -10.99 1.62 20.02
CA ALA A 523 -9.96 2.33 19.27
C ALA A 523 -10.06 3.84 19.44
N VAL A 524 -8.92 4.50 19.49
CA VAL A 524 -8.73 5.95 19.38
C VAL A 524 -8.11 6.24 18.02
N ALA A 525 -8.86 6.92 17.15
CA ALA A 525 -8.34 7.44 15.89
C ALA A 525 -7.84 8.88 16.08
N VAL A 526 -6.67 9.23 15.55
CA VAL A 526 -6.10 10.58 15.67
C VAL A 526 -5.99 11.29 14.31
N GLY A 527 -6.26 12.60 14.29
CA GLY A 527 -6.21 13.42 13.07
C GLY A 527 -7.56 13.49 12.36
N GLY A 528 -7.55 13.51 11.03
CA GLY A 528 -8.71 13.75 10.20
C GLY A 528 -9.29 15.16 10.34
N HIS A 529 -10.48 15.39 9.79
CA HIS A 529 -11.17 16.67 9.94
C HIS A 529 -11.70 16.84 11.36
N ASN A 530 -11.46 18.01 11.96
CA ASN A 530 -11.90 18.31 13.32
C ASN A 530 -13.44 18.20 13.45
N ASN A 531 -13.90 17.66 14.58
CA ASN A 531 -15.31 17.39 14.90
C ASN A 531 -16.02 16.44 13.93
N THR A 532 -15.28 15.64 13.15
CA THR A 532 -15.85 14.56 12.34
C THR A 532 -15.46 13.19 12.90
N PRO A 533 -16.33 12.17 12.78
CA PRO A 533 -15.92 10.79 13.02
C PRO A 533 -14.77 10.41 12.11
N LEU A 534 -13.87 9.58 12.62
CA LEU A 534 -12.72 9.10 11.87
C LEU A 534 -12.66 7.57 11.95
N SER A 535 -12.26 6.95 10.85
CA SER A 535 -12.19 5.50 10.73
C SER A 535 -11.05 4.88 11.52
N VAL A 536 -11.18 3.63 11.96
CA VAL A 536 -10.12 2.86 12.62
C VAL A 536 -9.12 2.26 11.62
N PHE A 537 -9.48 2.19 10.34
CA PHE A 537 -8.63 1.70 9.25
C PHE A 537 -9.01 2.35 7.91
N SER A 538 -8.15 2.17 6.91
CA SER A 538 -8.26 2.85 5.62
C SER A 538 -8.89 1.98 4.51
N PHE A 539 -8.30 0.81 4.26
CA PHE A 539 -8.69 -0.17 3.23
C PHE A 539 -8.46 -1.57 3.82
N PRO A 540 -9.36 -2.09 4.66
CA PRO A 540 -9.14 -3.33 5.39
C PRO A 540 -9.37 -4.58 4.53
N GLY A 541 -8.58 -5.62 4.77
CA GLY A 541 -8.74 -6.91 4.10
C GLY A 541 -8.00 -7.00 2.77
N ALA A 542 -8.48 -7.89 1.91
CA ALA A 542 -8.03 -8.14 0.55
C ALA A 542 -6.54 -8.54 0.42
N SER A 543 -6.31 -9.79 0.04
CA SER A 543 -5.03 -10.20 -0.51
C SER A 543 -4.81 -9.49 -1.84
N VAL A 544 -3.56 -9.25 -2.19
CA VAL A 544 -3.17 -8.61 -3.46
C VAL A 544 -2.69 -9.66 -4.43
N LEU A 545 -3.10 -9.52 -5.69
CA LEU A 545 -2.49 -10.23 -6.80
C LEU A 545 -2.17 -9.23 -7.91
N ASP A 546 -0.98 -9.33 -8.49
CA ASP A 546 -0.62 -8.60 -9.70
C ASP A 546 -0.73 -9.47 -10.96
N THR A 547 -0.64 -8.82 -12.13
CA THR A 547 -0.77 -9.51 -13.41
C THR A 547 0.28 -10.58 -13.65
N ASP A 548 1.51 -10.39 -13.15
CA ASP A 548 2.61 -11.34 -13.36
C ASP A 548 2.44 -12.54 -12.43
N ALA A 549 2.15 -12.33 -11.14
CA ALA A 549 1.81 -13.40 -10.20
C ALA A 549 0.60 -14.22 -10.66
N TYR A 550 -0.40 -13.58 -11.27
CA TYR A 550 -1.53 -14.28 -11.88
C TYR A 550 -1.10 -15.16 -13.06
N ILE A 551 -0.24 -14.67 -13.96
CA ILE A 551 0.30 -15.43 -15.09
C ILE A 551 1.17 -16.59 -14.60
N ASP A 552 2.06 -16.32 -13.65
CA ASP A 552 3.00 -17.28 -13.08
C ASP A 552 2.24 -18.44 -12.42
N SER A 553 1.08 -18.18 -11.82
CA SER A 553 0.21 -19.24 -11.28
C SER A 553 -0.23 -20.25 -12.37
N PHE A 554 -0.51 -19.81 -13.61
CA PHE A 554 -0.79 -20.73 -14.71
C PHE A 554 0.49 -21.44 -15.19
N GLU A 555 1.57 -20.69 -15.38
CA GLU A 555 2.81 -21.21 -15.94
C GLU A 555 3.45 -22.29 -15.05
N GLN A 556 3.44 -22.09 -13.73
CA GLN A 556 3.93 -23.06 -12.73
C GLN A 556 3.17 -24.39 -12.81
N LEU A 557 1.85 -24.32 -13.04
CA LEU A 557 0.98 -25.50 -13.18
C LEU A 557 0.94 -26.07 -14.61
N GLY A 558 1.81 -25.60 -15.51
CA GLY A 558 1.84 -26.04 -16.91
C GLY A 558 0.59 -25.67 -17.72
N LEU A 559 -0.18 -24.68 -17.25
CA LEU A 559 -1.38 -24.17 -17.91
C LEU A 559 -1.05 -22.97 -18.80
N LYS A 560 -1.89 -22.76 -19.81
CA LYS A 560 -1.83 -21.53 -20.63
C LYS A 560 -2.57 -20.39 -19.90
N PRO A 561 -1.91 -19.24 -19.63
CA PRO A 561 -2.56 -18.07 -19.03
C PRO A 561 -3.71 -17.51 -19.88
N THR A 562 -4.68 -16.85 -19.25
CA THR A 562 -5.80 -16.15 -19.93
C THR A 562 -5.46 -14.74 -20.39
N ILE A 563 -4.39 -14.17 -19.84
CA ILE A 563 -3.85 -12.85 -20.20
C ILE A 563 -2.43 -12.98 -20.73
N GLN A 564 -1.92 -11.90 -21.32
CA GLN A 564 -0.50 -11.80 -21.69
C GLN A 564 0.19 -10.89 -20.67
N ARG A 565 1.49 -11.13 -20.43
CA ARG A 565 2.32 -10.20 -19.66
C ARG A 565 2.20 -8.82 -20.28
N LEU A 566 2.10 -7.79 -19.44
CA LEU A 566 2.01 -6.41 -19.93
C LEU A 566 3.27 -6.10 -20.77
N PRO A 567 3.16 -5.30 -21.84
CA PRO A 567 4.35 -4.95 -22.62
C PRO A 567 5.43 -4.28 -21.77
N TYR A 568 5.01 -3.44 -20.81
CA TYR A 568 5.90 -2.75 -19.88
C TYR A 568 5.95 -3.48 -18.55
N ALA A 569 7.13 -3.52 -17.94
CA ALA A 569 7.31 -3.90 -16.55
C ALA A 569 6.52 -2.92 -15.66
N ASN A 570 5.67 -3.47 -14.81
CA ASN A 570 4.62 -2.69 -14.17
C ASN A 570 4.17 -3.36 -12.87
N SER A 571 3.86 -2.55 -11.87
CA SER A 571 3.01 -3.00 -10.76
C SER A 571 1.55 -2.76 -11.15
N ALA A 572 0.88 -3.81 -11.62
CA ALA A 572 -0.54 -3.80 -11.97
C ALA A 572 -1.29 -4.81 -11.10
N SER A 573 -1.83 -4.36 -9.97
CA SER A 573 -2.41 -5.21 -8.94
C SER A 573 -3.86 -4.88 -8.61
N VAL A 574 -4.57 -5.87 -8.06
CA VAL A 574 -5.93 -5.74 -7.54
C VAL A 574 -6.10 -6.54 -6.25
N GLY A 575 -7.07 -6.15 -5.43
CA GLY A 575 -7.59 -7.02 -4.38
C GLY A 575 -8.26 -8.26 -4.98
N VAL A 576 -7.97 -9.44 -4.42
CA VAL A 576 -8.50 -10.75 -4.89
C VAL A 576 -9.36 -11.48 -3.87
N THR A 577 -9.57 -10.90 -2.69
CA THR A 577 -10.46 -11.46 -1.66
C THR A 577 -11.49 -10.46 -1.13
N LEU A 578 -12.72 -10.95 -0.94
CA LEU A 578 -13.76 -10.26 -0.17
C LEU A 578 -13.76 -10.80 1.25
N ASP A 579 -13.29 -10.00 2.20
CA ASP A 579 -13.31 -10.38 3.61
C ASP A 579 -14.56 -9.88 4.31
N TYR A 580 -15.03 -10.63 5.29
CA TYR A 580 -16.24 -10.31 6.05
C TYR A 580 -15.95 -10.31 7.55
N SER A 581 -16.46 -9.29 8.24
CA SER A 581 -16.39 -9.22 9.70
C SER A 581 -17.49 -10.09 10.32
N GLY A 582 -17.13 -11.29 10.73
CA GLY A 582 -18.02 -12.22 11.42
C GLY A 582 -19.11 -12.76 10.52
N ASN A 583 -20.35 -12.42 10.84
CA ASN A 583 -21.52 -12.85 10.08
C ASN A 583 -22.07 -11.73 9.18
N ASP A 584 -21.31 -10.66 8.98
CA ASP A 584 -21.69 -9.61 8.05
C ASP A 584 -21.90 -10.16 6.63
N THR A 585 -22.87 -9.61 5.94
CA THR A 585 -23.16 -9.93 4.52
C THR A 585 -22.60 -8.88 3.57
N VAL A 586 -22.07 -7.78 4.10
CA VAL A 586 -21.38 -6.73 3.34
C VAL A 586 -19.89 -6.94 3.52
N PRO A 587 -19.09 -6.99 2.44
CA PRO A 587 -17.63 -7.08 2.54
C PRO A 587 -17.08 -5.96 3.43
N LEU A 588 -16.09 -6.29 4.26
CA LEU A 588 -15.50 -5.43 5.29
C LEU A 588 -15.11 -4.06 4.71
N GLU A 589 -14.42 -4.05 3.57
CA GLU A 589 -13.99 -2.83 2.90
C GLU A 589 -15.13 -1.89 2.46
N TYR A 590 -16.32 -2.44 2.25
CA TYR A 590 -17.52 -1.70 1.87
C TYR A 590 -18.57 -1.66 2.98
N ASN A 591 -18.21 -2.04 4.21
CA ASN A 591 -19.11 -2.02 5.36
C ASN A 591 -18.86 -0.79 6.25
N PRO A 592 -19.61 0.31 6.05
CA PRO A 592 -19.37 1.57 6.77
C PRO A 592 -19.61 1.46 8.28
N THR A 593 -20.33 0.44 8.75
CA THR A 593 -20.59 0.25 10.19
C THR A 593 -19.37 -0.26 10.95
N ARG A 594 -18.34 -0.74 10.24
CA ARG A 594 -17.11 -1.29 10.84
C ARG A 594 -15.98 -0.28 10.94
N PHE A 595 -16.09 0.85 10.25
CA PHE A 595 -15.05 1.86 10.17
C PHE A 595 -14.96 2.79 11.40
N PRO A 596 -16.06 3.28 12.02
CA PRO A 596 -15.95 4.30 13.06
C PRO A 596 -15.11 3.86 14.28
N ALA A 597 -14.16 4.70 14.69
CA ALA A 597 -13.46 4.53 15.97
C ALA A 597 -14.35 4.91 17.16
N ALA A 598 -14.06 4.32 18.34
CA ALA A 598 -14.82 4.60 19.56
C ALA A 598 -14.56 6.02 20.08
N TYR A 599 -13.34 6.52 19.88
CA TYR A 599 -12.92 7.86 20.21
C TYR A 599 -12.12 8.47 19.07
N ARG A 600 -12.12 9.80 19.00
CA ARG A 600 -11.32 10.55 18.04
C ARG A 600 -10.58 11.68 18.75
N LEU A 601 -9.30 11.85 18.44
CA LEU A 601 -8.45 12.93 18.96
C LEU A 601 -7.95 13.82 17.82
N ASP A 602 -7.84 15.12 18.10
CA ASP A 602 -7.08 16.03 17.26
C ASP A 602 -5.58 15.86 17.50
N TYR A 603 -4.78 16.07 16.46
CA TYR A 603 -3.40 16.45 16.67
C TYR A 603 -3.33 17.84 17.31
N THR A 604 -2.43 17.98 18.27
CA THR A 604 -1.98 19.28 18.78
C THR A 604 -0.57 19.52 18.24
N PRO A 605 -0.04 20.75 18.32
CA PRO A 605 1.36 21.00 17.98
C PRO A 605 2.35 20.13 18.77
N ALA A 606 1.98 19.62 19.95
CA ALA A 606 2.85 18.74 20.72
C ALA A 606 2.70 17.28 20.31
N THR A 607 1.46 16.77 20.22
CA THR A 607 1.18 15.36 19.92
C THR A 607 1.45 14.97 18.47
N ALA A 608 1.57 15.95 17.55
CA ALA A 608 1.99 15.69 16.17
C ALA A 608 3.46 15.23 16.06
N TYR A 609 4.34 15.71 16.96
CA TYR A 609 5.78 15.40 16.94
C TYR A 609 6.21 14.44 18.05
N ASN A 610 5.41 14.28 19.11
CA ASN A 610 5.83 13.57 20.32
C ASN A 610 4.87 12.42 20.63
N HIS A 611 5.28 11.19 20.29
CA HIS A 611 4.46 9.98 20.46
C HIS A 611 4.20 9.63 21.93
N ASP A 612 5.15 9.86 22.83
CA ASP A 612 4.97 9.71 24.26
C ASP A 612 3.83 10.60 24.80
N GLN A 613 3.74 11.84 24.32
CA GLN A 613 2.63 12.75 24.65
C GLN A 613 1.31 12.32 24.01
N LEU A 614 1.34 11.79 22.78
CA LEU A 614 0.16 11.23 22.12
C LEU A 614 -0.37 10.01 22.90
N TRP A 615 0.50 9.08 23.29
CA TRP A 615 0.16 7.93 24.13
C TRP A 615 -0.43 8.36 25.46
N ALA A 616 0.13 9.40 26.09
CA ALA A 616 -0.43 9.93 27.32
C ALA A 616 -1.85 10.51 27.13
N ALA A 617 -2.13 11.19 26.00
CA ALA A 617 -3.46 11.68 25.67
C ALA A 617 -4.45 10.54 25.38
N VAL A 618 -4.00 9.49 24.71
CA VAL A 618 -4.77 8.26 24.44
C VAL A 618 -5.13 7.56 25.75
N ALA A 619 -4.16 7.35 26.65
CA ALA A 619 -4.38 6.72 27.95
C ALA A 619 -5.47 7.45 28.76
N LYS A 620 -5.39 8.80 28.84
CA LYS A 620 -6.39 9.65 29.51
C LYS A 620 -7.77 9.58 28.88
N THR A 621 -7.85 9.33 27.58
CA THR A 621 -9.11 9.18 26.85
C THR A 621 -9.73 7.81 27.12
N ALA A 622 -8.90 6.76 27.16
CA ALA A 622 -9.33 5.38 27.32
C ALA A 622 -9.71 5.02 28.76
N TRP A 623 -8.90 5.44 29.75
CA TRP A 623 -8.98 5.00 31.15
C TRP A 623 -9.00 6.20 32.10
N LYS A 624 -10.14 6.90 32.13
CA LYS A 624 -10.37 8.06 33.01
C LYS A 624 -10.30 7.71 34.50
#